data_AF-A0A4Q3TDX7-F1
#
_entry.id   AF-A0A4Q3TDX7-F1
#
_cell.length_a   1.000
_cell.length_b   1.000
_cell.length_c   1.000
_cell.angle_alpha   90.00
_cell.angle_beta   90.00
_cell.angle_gamma   90.00
#
_symmetry.space_group_name_H-M   'P 1'
#
loop_
_entity.id
_entity.type
_entity.pdbx_description
1 polymer ?
#
loop_
_entity_poly.entity_id
_entity_poly.type
_entity_poly.pdbx_seq_one_letter_code
_entity_poly.pdbx_strand_id
1 'polypeptide(L)' 'MKVAKWGNSLAIRIPTDVVEKLGLKEGDDVDLKPSEVNGLELIRLASRRERVERLREILKDRLPADYQFDRQEANARR' A
#
# COMPACT_ATOMS: atom_id res chain seq x y z
N MET A 1 3.33 25.64 -7.92
CA MET A 1 3.35 24.83 -6.68
C MET A 1 4.35 25.44 -5.71
N LYS A 2 4.08 25.38 -4.40
CA LYS A 2 5.03 25.82 -3.36
C LYS A 2 4.97 24.80 -2.22
N VAL A 3 6.11 24.60 -1.58
CA VAL A 3 6.19 23.80 -0.36
C VAL A 3 5.59 24.61 0.79
N ALA A 4 4.76 23.98 1.62
CA ALA A 4 4.12 24.58 2.79
C ALA A 4 4.35 23.70 4.02
N LYS A 5 4.25 24.28 5.22
CA LYS A 5 4.35 23.54 6.48
C LYS A 5 3.01 22.89 6.82
N TRP A 6 3.01 21.60 7.14
CA TRP A 6 1.86 20.88 7.68
C TRP A 6 2.31 20.08 8.91
N GLY A 7 1.87 20.51 10.09
CA GLY A 7 2.39 20.00 11.36
C GLY A 7 3.90 20.23 11.50
N ASN A 8 4.65 19.17 11.75
CA ASN A 8 6.12 19.19 11.84
C ASN A 8 6.82 18.92 10.51
N SER A 9 6.07 18.71 9.43
CA SER A 9 6.59 18.30 8.12
C SER A 9 6.29 19.34 7.04
N LEU A 10 6.86 19.12 5.87
CA LEU A 10 6.60 19.89 4.65
C LEU A 10 5.64 19.14 3.74
N ALA A 11 4.79 19.88 3.03
CA ALA A 11 3.78 19.37 2.13
C ALA A 11 3.79 20.14 0.81
N ILE A 12 3.42 19.44 -0.27
CA ILE A 12 3.17 20.02 -1.59
C ILE A 12 1.73 19.72 -2.00
N ARG A 13 1.16 20.56 -2.87
CA ARG A 13 -0.12 20.24 -3.49
C ARG A 13 0.10 19.24 -4.61
N ILE A 14 -0.70 18.18 -4.64
CA ILE A 14 -0.74 17.22 -5.73
C ILE A 14 -1.78 17.72 -6.75
N PRO A 15 -1.40 17.93 -8.03
CA PRO A 15 -2.35 18.29 -9.08
C PRO A 15 -3.46 17.25 -9.28
N THR A 16 -4.65 17.69 -9.67
CA THR A 16 -5.83 16.82 -9.82
C THR A 16 -5.60 15.70 -10.84
N ASP A 17 -4.91 15.97 -11.95
CA ASP A 17 -4.62 14.97 -12.98
C ASP A 17 -3.74 13.83 -12.45
N VAL A 18 -2.85 14.12 -11.49
CA VAL A 18 -2.02 13.11 -10.82
C VAL A 18 -2.85 12.30 -9.82
N VAL A 19 -3.73 12.97 -9.06
CA VAL A 19 -4.65 12.31 -8.12
C VAL A 19 -5.53 11.30 -8.87
N GLU A 20 -6.11 11.70 -10.00
CA GLU A 20 -6.98 10.85 -10.82
C GLU A 20 -6.22 9.67 -11.44
N LYS A 21 -5.05 9.92 -12.06
CA LYS A 21 -4.24 8.86 -12.69
C LYS A 21 -3.77 7.80 -11.70
N LEU A 22 -3.42 8.21 -10.48
CA LEU A 22 -2.95 7.30 -9.43
C LEU A 22 -4.09 6.76 -8.56
N GLY A 23 -5.33 7.21 -8.77
CA GLY A 23 -6.49 6.85 -7.97
C GLY A 23 -6.34 7.17 -6.49
N LEU A 24 -5.60 8.25 -6.18
CA LEU A 24 -5.38 8.70 -4.80
C LEU A 24 -6.67 9.29 -4.24
N LYS A 25 -6.90 9.02 -2.96
CA LYS A 25 -8.03 9.56 -2.21
C LYS A 25 -7.57 9.94 -0.80
N GLU A 26 -8.37 10.78 -0.15
CA GLU A 26 -8.12 11.14 1.25
C GLU A 26 -8.07 9.88 2.13
N GLY A 27 -7.05 9.81 2.99
CA GLY A 27 -6.81 8.66 3.86
C GLY A 27 -6.03 7.50 3.24
N ASP A 28 -5.61 7.60 1.97
CA ASP A 28 -4.67 6.63 1.42
C ASP A 28 -3.29 6.76 2.07
N ASP A 29 -2.70 5.61 2.40
CA ASP A 29 -1.30 5.53 2.76
C ASP A 29 -0.42 5.66 1.50
N VAL A 30 0.54 6.57 1.53
CA VAL A 30 1.48 6.81 0.44
C VAL A 30 2.90 6.82 0.97
N ASP A 31 3.82 6.32 0.16
CA ASP A 31 5.26 6.44 0.39
C ASP A 31 5.87 7.38 -0.65
N LEU A 32 6.84 8.18 -0.23
CA LEU A 32 7.46 9.20 -1.06
C LEU A 32 8.98 9.07 -0.94
N LYS A 33 9.62 8.65 -2.03
CA LYS A 33 11.06 8.37 -2.07
C LYS A 33 11.74 9.16 -3.20
N PRO A 34 13.05 9.42 -3.10
CA PRO A 34 13.81 9.94 -4.23
C PRO A 34 13.75 8.96 -5.40
N SER A 35 13.54 9.47 -6.62
CA SER A 35 13.67 8.64 -7.82
C SER A 35 15.14 8.49 -8.21
N GLU A 36 15.49 7.37 -8.85
CA GLU A 36 16.84 7.12 -9.40
C GLU A 36 17.27 8.20 -10.42
N VAL A 37 16.32 8.77 -11.16
CA VAL A 37 16.58 9.71 -12.24
C VAL A 37 16.07 11.11 -11.87
N ASN A 38 16.58 11.64 -10.74
CA ASN A 38 16.34 13.00 -10.24
C ASN A 38 14.85 13.41 -10.17
N GLY A 39 14.26 13.31 -8.98
CA GLY A 39 12.84 13.56 -8.79
C GLY A 39 12.29 12.84 -7.57
N LEU A 40 10.96 12.73 -7.52
CA LEU A 40 10.24 12.05 -6.44
C LEU A 40 9.35 10.96 -7.03
N GLU A 41 9.42 9.77 -6.45
CA GLU A 41 8.48 8.68 -6.69
C GLU A 41 7.44 8.66 -5.58
N LEU A 42 6.16 8.80 -5.96
CA LEU A 42 5.03 8.65 -5.06
C LEU A 42 4.39 7.29 -5.29
N ILE A 43 4.33 6.46 -4.25
CA ILE A 43 3.84 5.10 -4.30
C ILE A 43 2.60 5.01 -3.42
N ARG A 44 1.43 4.70 -4.00
CA ARG A 44 0.24 4.37 -3.22
C ARG A 44 0.41 3.00 -2.59
N LEU A 45 0.36 2.93 -1.27
CA LEU A 45 0.42 1.68 -0.54
C LEU A 45 -0.97 1.03 -0.57
N ALA A 46 -1.00 -0.27 -0.85
CA ALA A 46 -2.26 -1.02 -0.83
C ALA A 46 -2.83 -1.02 0.59
N SER A 47 -4.09 -0.62 0.73
CA SER A 47 -4.79 -0.66 2.00
C SER A 47 -4.79 -2.09 2.57
N ARG A 48 -4.98 -2.22 3.89
CA ARG A 48 -5.12 -3.54 4.54
C ARG A 48 -6.14 -4.42 3.83
N ARG A 49 -7.28 -3.85 3.42
CA ARG A 49 -8.33 -4.57 2.71
C ARG A 49 -7.87 -5.06 1.34
N GLU A 50 -7.24 -4.21 0.54
CA GLU A 50 -6.69 -4.57 -0.77
C GLU A 50 -5.60 -5.65 -0.64
N ARG A 51 -4.75 -5.57 0.39
CA ARG A 51 -3.73 -6.58 0.67
C ARG A 51 -4.35 -7.94 0.99
N VAL A 52 -5.38 -7.96 1.85
CA VAL A 52 -6.10 -9.20 2.20
C VAL A 52 -6.80 -9.78 0.99
N GLU A 53 -7.44 -8.94 0.16
CA GLU A 53 -8.13 -9.40 -1.04
C GLU A 53 -7.14 -9.99 -2.06
N ARG A 54 -6.00 -9.32 -2.29
CA ARG A 54 -4.91 -9.86 -3.11
C ARG A 54 -4.41 -11.20 -2.57
N LEU A 55 -4.28 -11.34 -1.24
CA LEU A 55 -3.91 -12.61 -0.61
C LEU A 55 -4.95 -13.71 -0.88
N ARG A 56 -6.24 -13.41 -0.76
CA ARG A 56 -7.32 -14.35 -1.09
C ARG A 56 -7.25 -14.79 -2.55
N GLU A 57 -7.09 -13.85 -3.47
CA GLU A 57 -6.99 -14.14 -4.90
C GLU A 57 -5.79 -15.03 -5.26
N ILE A 58 -4.65 -14.87 -4.57
CA ILE A 58 -3.47 -15.71 -4.78
C ILE A 58 -3.64 -17.10 -4.15
N LEU A 59 -4.28 -17.17 -2.99
CA LEU A 59 -4.39 -18.40 -2.21
C LEU A 59 -5.53 -19.31 -2.66
N LYS A 60 -6.58 -18.79 -3.31
CA LYS A 60 -7.74 -19.57 -3.77
C LYS A 60 -7.36 -20.77 -4.65
N ASP A 61 -6.33 -20.62 -5.49
CA ASP A 61 -5.87 -21.65 -6.42
C ASP A 61 -4.72 -22.50 -5.86
N ARG A 62 -4.26 -22.20 -4.63
CA ARG A 62 -3.08 -22.83 -4.01
C ARG A 62 -3.41 -23.67 -2.79
N LEU A 63 -4.60 -23.49 -2.21
CA LEU A 63 -5.00 -24.17 -0.99
C LEU A 63 -6.01 -25.29 -1.31
N PRO A 64 -5.88 -26.47 -0.69
CA PRO A 64 -6.91 -27.50 -0.72
C PRO A 64 -8.28 -26.95 -0.28
N ALA A 65 -9.36 -27.55 -0.80
CA ALA A 65 -10.73 -27.12 -0.49
C ALA A 65 -11.08 -27.25 1.01
N ASP A 66 -10.40 -28.15 1.71
CA ASP A 66 -10.51 -28.44 3.14
C ASP A 66 -9.42 -27.76 3.98
N TYR A 67 -8.61 -26.89 3.39
CA TYR A 67 -7.53 -26.21 4.10
C TYR A 67 -8.06 -25.35 5.24
N GLN A 68 -7.62 -25.66 6.46
CA GLN A 68 -7.84 -24.83 7.64
C GLN A 68 -6.50 -24.44 8.23
N PHE A 69 -6.31 -23.14 8.48
CA PHE A 69 -5.12 -22.65 9.12
C PHE A 69 -5.14 -22.99 10.62
N ASP A 70 -4.29 -23.92 11.04
CA ASP A 70 -4.05 -24.22 12.46
C ASP A 70 -2.87 -23.38 12.98
N ARG A 71 -3.17 -22.48 13.93
CA ARG A 71 -2.16 -21.62 14.54
C ARG A 71 -1.20 -22.40 15.45
N GLN A 72 -1.67 -23.43 16.15
CA GLN A 72 -0.83 -24.21 17.06
C GLN A 72 0.18 -25.05 16.28
N GLU A 73 -0.27 -25.70 15.21
CA GLU A 73 0.60 -26.45 14.30
C GLU A 73 1.69 -25.55 13.71
N ALA A 74 1.31 -24.39 13.17
CA ALA A 74 2.26 -23.45 12.54
C ALA A 74 3.30 -22.86 13.52
N ASN A 75 2.98 -22.78 14.81
CA ASN A 75 3.87 -22.26 15.84
C ASN A 75 4.60 -23.36 16.62
N ALA A 76 4.40 -24.63 16.29
CA ALA A 76 5.17 -25.73 16.86
C ALA A 76 6.61 -25.63 16.36
N ARG A 77 7.48 -25.00 17.16
CA ARG A 77 8.91 -24.95 16.89
C ARG A 77 9.47 -26.37 17.03
N ARG A 78 10.14 -26.84 15.98
CA ARG A 78 10.89 -28.10 15.96
C ARG A 78 12.30 -27.89 16.51
#